data_AF-A0A7S0WB10-F1
#
_entry.id   AF-A0A7S0WB10-F1
#
_cell.length_a   1.000
_cell.length_b   1.000
_cell.length_c   1.000
_cell.angle_alpha   90.00
_cell.angle_beta   90.00
_cell.angle_gamma   90.00
#
_symmetry.space_group_name_H-M   'P 1'
#
loop_
_entity.id
_entity.type
_entity.pdbx_description
1 polymer ?
#
loop_
_entity_poly.entity_id
_entity_poly.type
_entity_poly.pdbx_seq_one_letter_code
_entity_poly.pdbx_strand_id
1 'polypeptide(L)'
;FVLITGAPGTGKTTLADALAEALAGDVLRIDVGAVCKAHEFYLEYDADMDTHVLDEDALLDYLEDELAKAGDRGCVMDYHSCELFPERWFDVVACLTCASDTAVLYDRLASRGYSERKIRENVECDIFQVVAEEAKDSYENVW
;
A
#
# COMPACT_ATOMS: atom_id res chain seq x y z
N PHE A 1 12.88 -8.49 -0.82
CA PHE A 1 11.66 -7.90 -0.26
C PHE A 1 11.18 -6.79 -1.17
N VAL A 2 9.93 -6.83 -1.58
CA VAL A 2 9.33 -5.88 -2.53
C VAL A 2 8.13 -5.20 -1.88
N LEU A 3 8.08 -3.88 -1.96
CA LEU A 3 6.89 -3.10 -1.63
C LEU A 3 6.18 -2.66 -2.90
N ILE A 4 4.87 -2.84 -2.97
CA ILE A 4 4.01 -2.30 -4.04
C ILE A 4 3.14 -1.21 -3.42
N THR A 5 3.39 0.04 -3.80
CA THR A 5 2.69 1.23 -3.30
C THR A 5 1.95 1.98 -4.40
N GLY A 6 1.26 3.07 -4.05
CA GLY A 6 0.47 3.91 -4.94
C GLY A 6 -0.91 4.24 -4.39
N ALA A 7 -1.62 5.17 -5.05
CA ALA A 7 -2.95 5.58 -4.61
C ALA A 7 -3.94 4.39 -4.53
N PRO A 8 -4.95 4.43 -3.64
CA PRO A 8 -6.03 3.44 -3.64
C PRO A 8 -6.67 3.30 -5.03
N GLY A 9 -6.84 2.07 -5.51
CA GLY A 9 -7.45 1.77 -6.82
C GLY A 9 -6.46 1.58 -7.99
N THR A 10 -5.18 1.88 -7.82
CA THR A 10 -4.17 1.76 -8.90
C THR A 10 -3.86 0.31 -9.29
N GLY A 11 -4.12 -0.66 -8.41
CA GLY A 11 -3.98 -2.10 -8.69
C GLY A 11 -2.97 -2.86 -7.82
N LYS A 12 -2.51 -2.24 -6.72
CA LYS A 12 -1.47 -2.79 -5.83
C LYS A 12 -1.67 -4.26 -5.44
N THR A 13 -2.81 -4.57 -4.80
CA THR A 13 -3.13 -5.93 -4.34
C THR A 13 -3.15 -6.92 -5.49
N THR A 14 -3.72 -6.54 -6.64
CA THR A 14 -3.75 -7.39 -7.84
C THR A 14 -2.35 -7.70 -8.37
N LEU A 15 -1.46 -6.71 -8.41
CA LEU A 15 -0.08 -6.93 -8.83
C LEU A 15 0.70 -7.76 -7.79
N ALA A 16 0.51 -7.48 -6.51
CA ALA A 16 1.17 -8.17 -5.41
C ALA A 16 0.81 -9.65 -5.37
N ASP A 17 -0.47 -9.98 -5.55
CA ASP A 17 -0.96 -11.36 -5.62
C ASP A 17 -0.40 -12.07 -6.85
N ALA A 18 -0.45 -11.43 -8.03
CA ALA A 18 0.09 -11.99 -9.27
C ALA A 18 1.61 -12.22 -9.20
N LEU A 19 2.35 -11.31 -8.55
CA LEU A 19 3.79 -11.45 -8.35
C LEU A 19 4.10 -12.60 -7.39
N ALA A 20 3.37 -12.72 -6.28
CA ALA A 20 3.54 -13.83 -5.36
C ALA A 20 3.24 -15.18 -6.00
N GLU A 21 2.18 -15.26 -6.82
CA GLU A 21 1.86 -16.46 -7.60
C GLU A 21 2.94 -16.80 -8.64
N ALA A 22 3.46 -15.79 -9.35
CA ALA A 22 4.53 -15.97 -10.34
C ALA A 22 5.84 -16.47 -9.72
N LEU A 23 6.09 -16.14 -8.44
CA LEU A 23 7.19 -16.65 -7.63
C LEU A 23 6.87 -18.00 -6.97
N ALA A 24 5.93 -18.75 -7.55
CA ALA A 24 5.46 -20.07 -7.11
C ALA A 24 4.92 -20.11 -5.67
N GLY A 25 4.52 -18.96 -5.12
CA GLY A 25 4.08 -18.84 -3.72
C GLY A 25 5.20 -19.05 -2.70
N ASP A 26 6.46 -19.15 -3.13
CA ASP A 26 7.62 -19.26 -2.25
C ASP A 26 8.07 -17.88 -1.75
N VAL A 27 7.11 -16.99 -1.51
CA VAL A 27 7.30 -15.64 -0.94
C VAL A 27 6.21 -15.40 0.10
N LEU A 28 6.54 -14.67 1.16
CA LEU A 28 5.51 -14.15 2.06
C LEU A 28 4.68 -13.09 1.32
N ARG A 29 3.36 -13.16 1.41
CA ARG A 29 2.46 -12.15 0.85
C ARG A 29 1.77 -11.41 1.99
N ILE A 30 1.95 -10.09 2.07
CA ILE A 30 1.35 -9.25 3.13
C ILE A 30 0.52 -8.13 2.51
N ASP A 31 -0.79 -8.20 2.66
CA ASP A 31 -1.68 -7.05 2.47
C ASP A 31 -1.76 -6.29 3.79
N VAL A 32 -1.08 -5.14 3.86
CA VAL A 32 -0.99 -4.35 5.10
C VAL A 32 -2.36 -3.84 5.52
N GLY A 33 -3.22 -3.46 4.58
CA GLY A 33 -4.58 -3.01 4.89
C GLY A 33 -5.42 -4.12 5.54
N ALA A 34 -5.28 -5.36 5.05
CA ALA A 34 -5.91 -6.52 5.65
C ALA A 34 -5.35 -6.85 7.04
N VAL A 35 -4.03 -6.71 7.23
CA VAL A 35 -3.37 -6.88 8.54
C VAL A 35 -3.90 -5.85 9.54
N CYS A 36 -3.90 -4.56 9.21
CA CYS A 36 -4.44 -3.52 10.08
C CYS A 36 -5.88 -3.81 10.49
N LYS A 37 -6.70 -4.29 9.55
CA LYS A 37 -8.09 -4.64 9.80
C LYS A 37 -8.26 -5.86 10.70
N ALA A 38 -7.44 -6.88 10.52
CA ALA A 38 -7.52 -8.13 11.29
C ALA A 38 -7.03 -7.96 12.73
N HIS A 39 -6.03 -7.11 12.94
CA HIS A 39 -5.41 -6.87 14.24
C HIS A 39 -5.90 -5.60 14.95
N GLU A 40 -6.82 -4.86 14.32
CA GLU A 40 -7.37 -3.60 14.83
C GLU A 40 -6.27 -2.57 15.16
N PHE A 41 -5.28 -2.41 14.26
CA PHE A 41 -4.21 -1.40 14.38
C PHE A 41 -4.73 0.01 14.09
N TYR A 42 -5.71 0.42 14.86
CA TYR A 42 -6.43 1.68 14.73
C TYR A 42 -6.54 2.32 16.10
N LEU A 43 -6.29 3.63 16.15
CA LEU A 43 -6.51 4.46 17.31
C LEU A 43 -7.96 4.97 17.29
N GLU A 44 -8.16 6.25 17.03
CA GLU A 44 -9.47 6.87 16.94
C GLU A 44 -10.01 6.90 15.50
N TYR A 45 -11.34 7.00 15.37
CA TYR A 45 -11.99 7.23 14.08
C TYR A 45 -12.05 8.72 13.79
N ASP A 46 -11.51 9.12 12.65
CA ASP A 46 -11.62 10.47 12.10
C ASP A 46 -12.89 10.57 11.24
N ALA A 47 -13.89 11.26 11.79
CA ALA A 47 -15.18 11.47 11.13
C ALA A 47 -15.11 12.43 9.94
N ASP A 48 -14.14 13.35 9.92
CA ASP A 48 -13.97 14.31 8.81
C ASP A 48 -13.34 13.60 7.61
N MET A 49 -12.42 12.68 7.84
CA MET A 49 -11.72 11.93 6.79
C MET A 49 -12.38 10.57 6.47
N ASP A 50 -13.40 10.16 7.22
CA ASP A 50 -14.08 8.86 7.08
C ASP A 50 -13.08 7.69 7.07
N THR A 51 -12.16 7.70 8.04
CA THR A 51 -11.11 6.71 8.21
C THR A 51 -10.65 6.62 9.66
N HIS A 52 -10.01 5.53 10.04
CA HIS A 52 -9.34 5.42 11.33
C HIS A 52 -7.90 5.97 11.25
N VAL A 53 -7.45 6.59 12.34
CA VAL A 53 -6.04 6.89 12.57
C VAL A 53 -5.31 5.56 12.80
N LEU A 54 -4.22 5.34 12.06
CA LEU A 54 -3.44 4.12 12.14
C LEU A 54 -2.58 4.11 13.42
N ASP A 55 -2.52 2.95 14.09
CA ASP A 55 -1.51 2.71 15.12
C ASP A 55 -0.22 2.22 14.44
N GLU A 56 0.63 3.17 14.05
CA GLU A 56 1.86 2.90 13.30
C GLU A 56 2.86 2.05 14.09
N ASP A 57 3.06 2.33 15.38
CA ASP A 57 4.01 1.59 16.22
C ASP A 57 3.59 0.11 16.32
N ALA A 58 2.31 -0.17 16.62
CA ALA A 58 1.81 -1.54 16.72
C ALA A 58 1.90 -2.28 15.38
N LEU A 59 1.63 -1.59 14.26
CA LEU A 59 1.76 -2.16 12.92
C LEU A 59 3.22 -2.52 12.60
N LEU A 60 4.15 -1.59 12.87
CA LEU A 60 5.57 -1.78 12.55
C LEU A 60 6.18 -2.92 13.37
N ASP A 61 5.87 -3.02 14.67
CA ASP A 61 6.30 -4.13 15.52
C ASP A 61 5.81 -5.48 14.98
N TYR A 62 4.54 -5.56 14.58
CA TYR A 62 3.98 -6.78 13.99
C TYR A 62 4.66 -7.15 12.66
N LEU A 63 4.86 -6.16 11.78
CA LEU A 63 5.47 -6.40 10.47
C LEU A 63 6.94 -6.80 10.58
N GLU A 64 7.72 -6.21 11.50
CA GLU A 64 9.12 -6.60 11.74
C GLU A 64 9.21 -8.11 12.05
N ASP A 65 8.34 -8.61 12.93
CA ASP A 65 8.28 -10.03 13.29
C ASP A 65 7.91 -10.92 12.08
N GLU A 66 6.97 -10.50 11.25
CA GLU A 66 6.56 -11.25 10.05
C GLU A 66 7.65 -11.27 8.98
N LEU A 67 8.32 -10.14 8.75
CA LEU A 67 9.42 -10.04 7.79
C LEU A 67 10.64 -10.84 8.26
N ALA A 68 10.93 -10.87 9.56
CA ALA A 68 11.98 -11.72 10.12
C ALA A 68 11.68 -13.22 9.91
N LYS A 69 10.41 -13.64 10.04
CA LYS A 69 9.99 -15.02 9.76
C LYS A 69 10.06 -15.36 8.27
N ALA A 70 9.90 -14.39 7.38
CA ALA A 70 10.05 -14.61 5.94
C ALA A 70 11.49 -15.00 5.58
N GLY A 71 12.49 -14.34 6.17
CA GLY A 71 13.91 -14.63 5.95
C GLY A 71 14.25 -14.72 4.45
N ASP A 72 14.96 -15.79 4.06
CA ASP A 72 15.42 -16.01 2.68
C ASP A 72 14.29 -16.27 1.67
N ARG A 73 13.07 -16.58 2.15
CA ARG A 73 11.88 -16.73 1.31
C ARG A 73 11.48 -15.39 0.68
N GLY A 74 11.83 -14.28 1.32
CA GLY A 74 11.42 -12.94 0.90
C GLY A 74 9.94 -12.65 1.11
N CYS A 75 9.54 -11.42 0.78
CA CYS A 75 8.18 -10.90 0.96
C CYS A 75 7.77 -9.99 -0.20
N VAL A 76 6.50 -10.06 -0.57
CA VAL A 76 5.78 -9.09 -1.40
C VAL A 76 4.71 -8.44 -0.53
N MET A 77 4.90 -7.15 -0.25
CA MET A 77 4.01 -6.36 0.59
C MET A 77 3.29 -5.30 -0.24
N ASP A 78 2.03 -5.00 0.08
CA ASP A 78 1.32 -3.87 -0.54
C ASP A 78 0.63 -2.97 0.48
N TYR A 79 0.77 -1.66 0.28
CA TYR A 79 0.08 -0.63 1.05
C TYR A 79 -0.04 0.68 0.27
N HIS A 80 -0.87 1.61 0.70
CA HIS A 80 -1.11 2.86 -0.03
C HIS A 80 -0.19 4.02 0.37
N SER A 81 0.48 3.90 1.53
CA SER A 81 1.55 4.79 1.99
C SER A 81 2.81 3.95 2.20
N CYS A 82 3.97 4.59 2.14
CA CYS A 82 5.26 3.90 2.27
C CYS A 82 6.26 4.60 3.19
N GLU A 83 6.00 5.85 3.61
CA GLU A 83 6.92 6.64 4.44
C GLU A 83 7.12 6.06 5.85
N LEU A 84 6.12 5.36 6.39
CA LEU A 84 6.19 4.78 7.73
C LEU A 84 7.16 3.60 7.83
N PHE A 85 7.46 2.92 6.72
CA PHE A 85 8.24 1.69 6.77
C PHE A 85 9.75 2.00 6.73
N PRO A 86 10.57 1.31 7.54
CA PRO A 86 12.02 1.46 7.47
C PRO A 86 12.57 1.12 6.08
N GLU A 87 13.41 2.01 5.53
CA GLU A 87 14.04 1.82 4.21
C GLU A 87 14.70 0.44 4.05
N ARG A 88 15.35 -0.05 5.11
CA ARG A 88 16.05 -1.35 5.16
C ARG A 88 15.16 -2.57 4.88
N TRP A 89 13.83 -2.43 4.89
CA TRP A 89 12.92 -3.55 4.70
C TRP A 89 12.80 -3.98 3.24
N PHE A 90 13.05 -3.09 2.26
CA PHE A 90 12.78 -3.39 0.86
C PHE A 90 14.01 -3.23 -0.01
N ASP A 91 14.20 -4.19 -0.91
CA ASP A 91 15.20 -4.10 -1.97
C ASP A 91 14.68 -3.28 -3.16
N VAL A 92 13.36 -3.30 -3.38
CA VAL A 92 12.66 -2.62 -4.48
C VAL A 92 11.32 -2.10 -4.00
N VAL A 93 11.01 -0.85 -4.34
CA VAL A 93 9.68 -0.26 -4.18
C VAL A 93 9.08 0.02 -5.57
N ALA A 94 7.92 -0.55 -5.86
CA ALA A 94 7.18 -0.31 -7.09
C ALA A 94 5.96 0.58 -6.80
N CYS A 95 5.93 1.79 -7.35
CA CYS A 95 4.82 2.73 -7.17
C CYS A 95 3.89 2.73 -8.38
N LEU A 96 2.69 2.19 -8.20
CA LEU A 96 1.66 2.15 -9.25
C LEU A 96 0.91 3.47 -9.34
N THR A 97 0.81 4.00 -10.55
CA THR A 97 0.02 5.20 -10.86
C THR A 97 -0.95 4.96 -12.01
N CYS A 98 -2.06 5.69 -12.01
CA CYS A 98 -3.03 5.77 -13.11
C CYS A 98 -3.14 7.21 -13.65
N ALA A 99 -2.14 8.08 -13.39
CA ALA A 99 -2.23 9.51 -13.73
C ALA A 99 -2.33 9.79 -15.24
N SER A 100 -1.96 8.83 -16.09
CA SER A 100 -2.16 8.90 -17.54
C SER A 100 -3.60 8.64 -17.99
N ASP A 101 -4.42 7.99 -17.16
CA ASP A 101 -5.84 7.70 -17.42
C ASP A 101 -6.65 7.69 -16.11
N THR A 102 -7.01 8.89 -15.67
CA THR A 102 -7.73 9.11 -14.41
C THR A 102 -9.17 8.60 -14.45
N ALA A 103 -9.75 8.43 -15.64
CA ALA A 103 -11.09 7.87 -15.80
C ALA A 103 -11.12 6.40 -15.35
N VAL A 104 -10.07 5.64 -15.66
CA VAL A 104 -9.93 4.25 -15.20
C VAL A 104 -9.86 4.18 -13.68
N LEU A 105 -9.11 5.08 -13.03
CA LEU A 105 -9.04 5.12 -11.57
C LEU A 105 -10.38 5.48 -10.94
N TYR A 106 -11.07 6.49 -11.50
CA TYR A 106 -12.40 6.89 -11.07
C TYR A 106 -13.39 5.71 -11.12
N ASP A 107 -13.49 5.02 -12.25
CA ASP A 107 -14.41 3.89 -12.44
C ASP A 107 -14.11 2.74 -11.45
N ARG A 108 -12.83 2.45 -11.21
CA ARG A 108 -12.40 1.45 -10.22
C ARG A 108 -12.80 1.85 -8.80
N LEU A 109 -12.71 3.12 -8.44
CA LEU A 109 -13.10 3.59 -7.11
C LEU A 109 -14.62 3.68 -6.95
N ALA A 110 -15.34 4.11 -7.99
CA ALA A 110 -16.80 4.14 -8.02
C ALA A 110 -17.40 2.74 -7.88
N SER A 111 -16.83 1.74 -8.58
CA SER A 111 -17.28 0.33 -8.47
C SER A 111 -17.05 -0.28 -7.08
N ARG A 112 -16.18 0.31 -6.24
CA ARG A 112 -15.99 -0.06 -4.82
C ARG A 112 -17.02 0.58 -3.89
N GLY A 113 -17.92 1.42 -4.41
CA GLY A 113 -18.96 2.11 -3.63
C GLY A 113 -18.43 3.27 -2.79
N TYR A 114 -17.29 3.86 -3.17
CA TYR A 114 -16.75 5.03 -2.48
C TYR A 114 -17.64 6.26 -2.71
N SER A 115 -17.68 7.17 -1.74
CA SER A 115 -18.37 8.46 -1.90
C SER A 115 -17.66 9.32 -2.94
N GLU A 116 -18.38 10.21 -3.63
CA GLU A 116 -17.79 11.15 -4.60
C GLU A 116 -16.62 11.96 -4.03
N ARG A 117 -16.72 12.33 -2.74
CA ARG A 117 -15.65 13.02 -2.03
C ARG A 117 -14.39 12.15 -1.95
N LYS A 118 -14.53 10.92 -1.47
CA LYS A 118 -13.42 9.97 -1.32
C LYS A 118 -12.82 9.57 -2.67
N ILE A 119 -13.65 9.42 -3.70
CA ILE A 119 -13.17 9.16 -5.07
C ILE A 119 -12.31 10.33 -5.54
N ARG A 120 -12.80 11.57 -5.41
CA ARG A 120 -12.06 12.78 -5.80
C ARG A 120 -10.72 12.89 -5.08
N GLU A 121 -10.71 12.72 -3.76
CA GLU A 121 -9.49 12.77 -2.94
C GLU A 121 -8.44 11.75 -3.44
N ASN A 122 -8.83 10.51 -3.73
CA ASN A 122 -7.90 9.48 -4.19
C ASN A 122 -7.45 9.68 -5.65
N VAL A 123 -8.32 10.21 -6.51
CA VAL A 123 -7.95 10.56 -7.90
C VAL A 123 -6.99 11.74 -7.91
N GLU A 124 -7.23 12.77 -7.10
CA GLU A 124 -6.33 13.91 -6.94
C GLU A 124 -4.98 13.48 -6.36
N CYS A 125 -4.97 12.57 -5.38
CA CYS A 125 -3.74 11.98 -4.84
C CYS A 125 -2.87 11.33 -5.94
N ASP A 126 -3.48 10.56 -6.85
CA ASP A 126 -2.77 9.96 -7.98
C ASP A 126 -2.34 11.00 -9.03
N ILE A 127 -3.19 11.98 -9.37
CA ILE A 127 -2.86 13.06 -10.31
C ILE A 127 -1.66 13.87 -9.82
N PHE A 128 -1.65 14.22 -8.53
CA PHE A 128 -0.57 15.01 -7.92
C PHE A 128 0.66 14.17 -7.58
N GLN A 129 0.65 12.87 -7.91
CA GLN A 129 1.80 11.97 -7.70
C GLN A 129 2.26 11.91 -6.25
N VAL A 130 1.35 12.12 -5.28
CA VAL A 130 1.69 12.24 -3.85
C VAL A 130 2.47 11.02 -3.37
N VAL A 131 1.93 9.82 -3.59
CA VAL A 131 2.58 8.56 -3.16
C VAL A 131 3.87 8.27 -3.93
N ALA A 132 3.99 8.77 -5.17
CA ALA A 132 5.20 8.58 -5.96
C ALA A 132 6.33 9.52 -5.50
N GLU A 133 6.01 10.72 -5.03
CA GLU A 133 6.95 11.64 -4.39
C GLU A 133 7.37 11.08 -3.02
N GLU A 134 6.42 10.65 -2.17
CA GLU A 134 6.71 9.98 -0.89
C GLU A 134 7.68 8.81 -1.06
N ALA A 135 7.44 7.95 -2.05
CA ALA A 135 8.30 6.80 -2.32
C ALA A 135 9.73 7.24 -2.70
N LYS A 136 9.87 8.26 -3.56
CA LYS A 136 11.19 8.76 -4.01
C LYS A 136 11.95 9.47 -2.89
N ASP A 137 11.25 10.10 -1.97
CA ASP A 137 11.85 10.77 -0.82
C ASP A 137 12.26 9.76 0.27
N SER A 138 11.58 8.60 0.35
CA SER A 138 11.79 7.60 1.41
C SER A 138 12.74 6.46 1.03
N TYR A 139 12.99 6.22 -0.26
CA TYR A 139 13.75 5.05 -0.74
C TYR A 139 14.67 5.37 -1.92
N GLU A 140 15.85 4.75 -1.94
CA GLU A 140 16.79 4.87 -3.06
C GLU A 140 16.29 4.20 -4.37
N ASN A 141 15.64 3.03 -4.28
CA ASN A 141 15.30 2.19 -5.46
C ASN A 141 13.79 2.12 -5.72
N VAL A 142 13.25 3.16 -6.37
CA VAL A 142 11.83 3.28 -6.72
C VAL A 142 11.59 3.07 -8.21
N TRP A 143 10.60 2.24 -8.55
CA TRP A 143 10.17 1.88 -9.90
C TRP A 143 8.74 2.33 -10.19
#